data_AF-A0A657AKL4-F1
#
_entry.id   AF-A0A657AKL4-F1
#
_cell.length_a   1.000
_cell.length_b   1.000
_cell.length_c   1.000
_cell.angle_alpha   90.00
_cell.angle_beta   90.00
_cell.angle_gamma   90.00
#
_symmetry.space_group_name_H-M   'P 1'
#
loop_
_entity.id
_entity.type
_entity.pdbx_description
1 polymer ?
#
loop_
_entity_poly.entity_id
_entity_poly.type
_entity_poly.pdbx_seq_one_letter_code
_entity_poly.pdbx_strand_id
1 'polypeptide(L)'
;MIESLGSHFDDSYDFILSNDSNFFDSFYTHFFNSSNLIKNAFAYIDMDKQKQMLRESIKHLVKFYCTNKESEYLKTIARHHADKVRADEYMYKLFVDSFIQAIEDTYPNFCEEAALVWRCALKPGIDFMNSYKA
;
A
#
# COMPACT_ATOMS: atom_id res chain seq x y z
N MET A 1 16.29 -18.04 8.65
CA MET A 1 15.04 -17.37 9.08
C MET A 1 15.04 -15.88 8.73
N ILE A 2 16.09 -15.12 9.05
CA ILE A 2 16.19 -13.69 8.62
C ILE A 2 16.49 -13.57 7.11
N GLU A 3 17.34 -14.43 6.55
CA GLU A 3 17.64 -14.42 5.10
C GLU A 3 16.44 -14.76 4.21
N SER A 4 15.54 -15.66 4.67
CA SER A 4 14.37 -16.06 3.88
C SER A 4 13.27 -14.99 3.85
N LEU A 5 13.12 -14.20 4.92
CA LEU A 5 12.17 -13.08 4.94
C LEU A 5 12.61 -11.96 3.98
N GLY A 6 13.92 -11.71 3.88
CA GLY A 6 14.48 -10.79 2.89
C GLY A 6 14.19 -11.24 1.45
N SER A 7 14.45 -12.51 1.13
CA SER A 7 14.20 -13.03 -0.23
C SER A 7 12.73 -12.97 -0.62
N HIS A 8 11.79 -13.31 0.27
CA HIS A 8 10.36 -13.20 -0.04
C HIS A 8 9.92 -11.76 -0.32
N PHE A 9 10.49 -10.79 0.40
CA PHE A 9 10.19 -9.40 0.14
C PHE A 9 10.74 -8.96 -1.22
N ASP A 10 12.02 -9.22 -1.48
CA ASP A 10 12.67 -8.82 -2.74
C ASP A 10 11.99 -9.49 -3.96
N ASP A 11 11.74 -10.80 -3.89
CA ASP A 11 11.12 -11.55 -4.99
C ASP A 11 9.69 -11.05 -5.29
N SER A 12 8.89 -10.79 -4.24
CA SER A 12 7.52 -10.29 -4.42
C SER A 12 7.50 -8.82 -4.85
N TYR A 13 8.45 -8.02 -4.39
CA TYR A 13 8.58 -6.63 -4.81
C TYR A 13 8.97 -6.52 -6.28
N ASP A 14 9.97 -7.27 -6.73
CA ASP A 14 10.41 -7.32 -8.13
C ASP A 14 9.30 -7.85 -9.05
N PHE A 15 8.53 -8.85 -8.58
CA PHE A 15 7.37 -9.35 -9.30
C PHE A 15 6.30 -8.25 -9.48
N ILE A 16 5.95 -7.53 -8.40
CA ILE A 16 4.95 -6.45 -8.44
C ILE A 16 5.41 -5.33 -9.37
N LEU A 17 6.69 -4.96 -9.35
CA LEU A 17 7.23 -3.95 -10.26
C LEU A 17 7.16 -4.39 -11.73
N SER A 18 7.36 -5.68 -12.00
CA SER A 18 7.31 -6.24 -13.36
C SER A 18 5.90 -6.51 -13.87
N ASN A 19 4.92 -6.64 -12.98
CA ASN A 19 3.52 -6.98 -13.28
C ASN A 19 2.53 -5.95 -12.72
N ASP A 20 2.98 -4.69 -12.67
CA ASP A 20 2.37 -3.62 -11.91
C ASP A 20 0.89 -3.41 -12.25
N SER A 21 0.52 -3.39 -13.53
CA SER A 21 -0.85 -3.15 -13.97
C SER A 21 -1.82 -4.17 -13.38
N ASN A 22 -1.50 -5.47 -13.51
CA ASN A 22 -2.34 -6.54 -13.00
C ASN A 22 -2.46 -6.49 -11.47
N PHE A 23 -1.34 -6.23 -10.78
CA PHE A 23 -1.32 -6.06 -9.34
C PHE A 23 -2.22 -4.90 -8.87
N PHE A 24 -2.07 -3.71 -9.45
CA PHE A 24 -2.84 -2.54 -9.04
C PHE A 24 -4.32 -2.65 -9.42
N ASP A 25 -4.65 -3.34 -10.52
CA ASP A 25 -6.03 -3.64 -10.90
C ASP A 25 -6.69 -4.58 -9.88
N SER A 26 -6.00 -5.64 -9.46
CA SER A 26 -6.46 -6.53 -8.40
C SER A 26 -6.63 -5.78 -7.07
N PHE A 27 -5.63 -4.96 -6.68
CA PHE A 27 -5.70 -4.13 -5.49
C PHE A 27 -6.93 -3.24 -5.44
N TYR A 28 -7.21 -2.46 -6.49
CA TYR A 28 -8.38 -1.57 -6.48
C TYR A 28 -9.70 -2.33 -6.53
N THR A 29 -9.73 -3.52 -7.15
CA THR A 29 -10.90 -4.39 -7.11
C THR A 29 -11.23 -4.79 -5.68
N HIS A 30 -10.25 -5.30 -4.92
CA HIS A 30 -10.42 -5.63 -3.50
C HIS A 30 -10.74 -4.41 -2.66
N PHE A 31 -10.05 -3.30 -2.88
CA PHE A 31 -10.20 -2.10 -2.07
C PHE A 31 -11.59 -1.46 -2.24
N PHE A 32 -12.14 -1.40 -3.46
CA PHE A 32 -13.50 -0.92 -3.68
C PHE A 32 -14.58 -1.87 -3.16
N ASN A 33 -14.32 -3.18 -3.17
CA ASN A 33 -15.24 -4.16 -2.59
C ASN A 33 -15.18 -4.21 -1.06
N SER A 34 -14.11 -3.70 -0.45
CA SER A 34 -13.92 -3.72 1.00
C SER A 34 -14.93 -2.86 1.77
N SER A 35 -15.45 -1.78 1.16
CA SER A 35 -16.42 -0.89 1.79
C SER A 35 -17.01 0.13 0.79
N ASN A 36 -18.31 0.42 0.95
CA ASN A 36 -18.96 1.54 0.24
C ASN A 36 -18.31 2.89 0.56
N LEU A 37 -17.74 3.06 1.76
CA LEU A 37 -16.99 4.27 2.14
C LEU A 37 -15.80 4.47 1.20
N ILE A 38 -15.00 3.42 0.98
CA ILE A 38 -13.85 3.46 0.09
C ILE A 38 -14.32 3.71 -1.33
N LYS A 39 -15.29 2.93 -1.84
CA LYS A 39 -15.82 3.12 -3.20
C LYS A 39 -16.27 4.56 -3.46
N ASN A 40 -16.96 5.18 -2.51
CA ASN A 40 -17.44 6.55 -2.62
C ASN A 40 -16.30 7.59 -2.57
N ALA A 41 -15.26 7.35 -1.77
CA ALA A 41 -14.10 8.24 -1.69
C ALA A 41 -13.35 8.36 -3.02
N PHE A 42 -13.50 7.38 -3.93
CA PHE A 42 -12.85 7.35 -5.23
C PHE A 42 -13.78 7.64 -6.41
N ALA A 43 -15.07 7.94 -6.18
CA ALA A 43 -16.09 8.03 -7.24
C ALA A 43 -15.81 9.06 -8.34
N TYR A 44 -14.99 10.09 -8.06
CA TYR A 44 -14.62 11.15 -8.99
C TYR A 44 -13.11 11.24 -9.22
N ILE A 45 -12.38 10.17 -8.89
CA ILE A 45 -10.93 10.12 -9.04
C ILE A 45 -10.56 9.51 -10.39
N ASP A 46 -9.63 10.15 -11.09
CA ASP A 46 -9.00 9.59 -12.29
C ASP A 46 -8.15 8.38 -11.88
N MET A 47 -8.66 7.18 -12.16
CA MET A 47 -8.05 5.95 -11.67
C MET A 47 -6.71 5.61 -12.32
N ASP A 48 -6.44 6.10 -13.53
CA ASP A 48 -5.14 5.89 -14.17
C ASP A 48 -4.07 6.71 -13.47
N LYS A 49 -4.36 7.99 -13.18
CA LYS A 49 -3.48 8.83 -12.36
C LYS A 49 -3.34 8.29 -10.94
N GLN A 50 -4.44 7.82 -10.35
CA GLN A 50 -4.44 7.29 -8.98
C GLN A 50 -3.58 6.04 -8.84
N LYS A 51 -3.58 5.13 -9.84
CA LYS A 51 -2.66 3.98 -9.87
C LYS A 51 -1.21 4.42 -10.00
N GLN A 52 -0.91 5.46 -10.78
CA GLN A 52 0.45 6.02 -10.86
C GLN A 52 0.90 6.61 -9.52
N MET A 53 0.03 7.36 -8.84
CA MET A 53 0.32 7.91 -7.52
C MET A 53 0.54 6.81 -6.49
N LEU A 54 -0.27 5.74 -6.53
CA LEU A 54 -0.11 4.62 -5.62
C LEU A 54 1.23 3.89 -5.83
N ARG A 55 1.65 3.66 -7.08
CA ARG A 55 2.99 3.10 -7.39
C ARG A 55 4.11 3.87 -6.71
N GLU A 56 4.11 5.20 -6.88
CA GLU A 56 5.12 6.05 -6.26
C GLU A 56 5.01 6.04 -4.73
N SER A 57 3.78 6.01 -4.19
CA SER A 57 3.55 5.91 -2.75
C SER A 57 4.13 4.62 -2.16
N ILE A 58 3.94 3.46 -2.82
CA ILE A 58 4.51 2.18 -2.36
C ILE A 58 6.04 2.25 -2.30
N LYS A 59 6.70 2.79 -3.34
CA LYS A 59 8.17 2.98 -3.33
C LYS A 59 8.63 3.81 -2.13
N HIS A 60 7.89 4.86 -1.80
CA HIS A 60 8.19 5.72 -0.66
C HIS A 60 7.95 5.04 0.69
N LEU A 61 6.88 4.25 0.84
CA LEU A 61 6.61 3.45 2.04
C LEU A 61 7.72 2.43 2.28
N VAL A 62 8.11 1.68 1.25
CA VAL A 62 9.21 0.71 1.31
C VAL A 62 10.53 1.40 1.64
N LYS A 63 10.84 2.52 0.99
CA LYS A 63 12.04 3.31 1.31
C LYS A 63 12.03 3.77 2.77
N PHE A 64 10.89 4.19 3.29
CA PHE A 64 10.78 4.60 4.69
C PHE A 64 11.06 3.41 5.62
N TYR A 65 10.47 2.23 5.36
CA TYR A 65 10.80 1.01 6.11
C TYR A 65 12.30 0.69 6.12
N CYS A 66 12.96 0.75 4.96
CA CYS A 66 14.38 0.40 4.85
C CYS A 66 15.32 1.44 5.50
N THR A 67 14.95 2.71 5.50
CA THR A 67 15.85 3.81 5.90
C THR A 67 15.48 4.46 7.23
N ASN A 68 14.28 4.18 7.74
CA ASN A 68 13.65 4.85 8.86
C ASN A 68 13.66 6.39 8.74
N LYS A 69 13.58 6.90 7.50
CA LYS A 69 13.48 8.33 7.17
C LYS A 69 12.30 8.59 6.25
N GLU A 70 11.39 9.44 6.68
CA GLU A 70 10.26 9.86 5.87
C GLU A 70 10.69 10.82 4.75
N SER A 71 9.98 10.80 3.62
CA SER A 71 10.21 11.73 2.52
C SER A 71 9.24 12.92 2.57
N GLU A 72 9.62 14.03 1.94
CA GLU A 72 8.69 15.15 1.71
C GLU A 72 7.45 14.73 0.89
N TYR A 73 7.60 13.71 0.03
CA TYR A 73 6.48 13.08 -0.66
C TYR A 73 5.50 12.45 0.34
N LEU A 74 5.97 11.61 1.27
CA LEU A 74 5.10 11.00 2.29
C LEU A 74 4.46 12.06 3.19
N LYS A 75 5.17 13.12 3.57
CA LYS A 75 4.58 14.25 4.32
C LYS A 75 3.43 14.92 3.56
N THR A 76 3.59 15.08 2.24
CA THR A 76 2.56 15.66 1.38
C THR A 76 1.32 14.77 1.32
N ILE A 77 1.51 13.45 1.14
CA ILE A 77 0.41 12.48 1.14
C ILE A 77 -0.27 12.42 2.51
N ALA A 78 0.51 12.37 3.60
CA ALA A 78 -0.01 12.36 4.98
C ALA A 78 -0.91 13.57 5.26
N ARG A 79 -0.45 14.77 4.88
CA ARG A 79 -1.25 16.00 5.00
C ARG A 79 -2.53 15.94 4.17
N HIS A 80 -2.44 15.46 2.92
CA HIS A 80 -3.63 15.29 2.07
C HIS A 80 -4.63 14.30 2.68
N HIS A 81 -4.15 13.19 3.24
CA HIS A 81 -4.97 12.18 3.88
C HIS A 81 -5.66 12.73 5.15
N ALA A 82 -4.96 13.54 5.95
CA ALA A 82 -5.52 14.19 7.12
C ALA A 82 -6.57 15.26 6.75
N ASP A 83 -6.23 16.16 5.82
CA ASP A 83 -7.02 17.36 5.52
C ASP A 83 -8.20 17.11 4.58
N LYS A 84 -7.97 16.31 3.53
CA LYS A 84 -8.88 16.21 2.38
C LYS A 84 -9.63 14.88 2.39
N VAL A 85 -8.91 13.79 2.56
CA VAL A 85 -9.51 12.44 2.58
C VAL A 85 -10.18 12.17 3.93
N ARG A 86 -9.63 12.72 5.03
CA ARG A 86 -9.97 12.37 6.41
C ARG A 86 -9.85 10.88 6.66
N ALA A 87 -8.75 10.30 6.17
CA ALA A 87 -8.48 8.87 6.31
C ALA A 87 -8.31 8.52 7.80
N ASP A 88 -9.02 7.48 8.23
CA ASP A 88 -8.93 6.96 9.59
C ASP A 88 -8.22 5.59 9.63
N GLU A 89 -8.02 5.09 10.85
CA GLU A 89 -7.38 3.79 11.10
C GLU A 89 -8.11 2.64 10.39
N TYR A 90 -9.44 2.71 10.29
CA TYR A 90 -10.24 1.69 9.62
C TYR A 90 -9.97 1.68 8.11
N MET A 91 -9.89 2.84 7.48
CA MET A 91 -9.55 2.96 6.05
C MET A 91 -8.15 2.43 5.75
N TYR A 92 -7.17 2.67 6.63
CA TYR A 92 -5.83 2.10 6.48
C TYR A 92 -5.81 0.58 6.66
N LYS A 93 -6.61 0.04 7.59
CA LYS A 93 -6.76 -1.41 7.73
C LYS A 93 -7.30 -2.04 6.44
N LEU A 94 -8.36 -1.45 5.86
CA LEU A 94 -8.91 -1.92 4.58
C LEU A 94 -7.87 -1.85 3.45
N PHE A 95 -7.08 -0.77 3.40
CA PHE A 95 -6.00 -0.63 2.43
C PHE A 95 -4.99 -1.78 2.53
N VAL A 96 -4.48 -2.08 3.74
CA VAL A 96 -3.49 -3.15 3.92
C VAL A 96 -4.11 -4.51 3.60
N ASP A 97 -5.32 -4.78 4.06
CA ASP A 97 -5.99 -6.07 3.80
C ASP A 97 -6.20 -6.29 2.29
N SER A 98 -6.64 -5.27 1.56
CA SER A 98 -6.77 -5.34 0.09
C SER A 98 -5.44 -5.42 -0.64
N PHE A 99 -4.38 -4.81 -0.10
CA PHE A 99 -3.02 -4.94 -0.65
C PHE A 99 -2.53 -6.38 -0.55
N ILE A 100 -2.71 -7.03 0.60
CA ILE A 100 -2.31 -8.44 0.78
C ILE A 100 -3.14 -9.37 -0.10
N GLN A 101 -4.46 -9.14 -0.23
CA GLN A 101 -5.32 -9.91 -1.15
C GLN A 101 -4.85 -9.80 -2.60
N ALA A 102 -4.39 -8.62 -3.02
CA ALA A 102 -3.84 -8.45 -4.36
C ALA A 102 -2.52 -9.21 -4.56
N ILE A 103 -1.67 -9.31 -3.54
CA ILE A 103 -0.46 -10.14 -3.60
C ILE A 103 -0.86 -11.61 -3.72
N GLU A 104 -1.80 -12.08 -2.89
CA GLU A 104 -2.31 -13.46 -2.94
C GLU A 104 -2.84 -13.83 -4.33
N ASP A 105 -3.60 -12.95 -4.96
CA ASP A 105 -4.19 -13.20 -6.28
C ASP A 105 -3.18 -13.17 -7.44
N THR A 106 -2.08 -12.41 -7.29
CA THR A 106 -1.21 -12.09 -8.43
C THR A 106 0.19 -12.66 -8.33
N TYR A 107 0.74 -12.83 -7.13
CA TYR A 107 2.09 -13.32 -6.90
C TYR A 107 2.10 -14.86 -6.81
N PRO A 108 2.72 -15.59 -7.77
CA PRO A 108 2.62 -17.05 -7.85
C PRO A 108 3.19 -17.80 -6.64
N ASN A 109 4.12 -17.20 -5.90
CA ASN A 109 4.78 -17.80 -4.75
C ASN A 109 4.26 -17.21 -3.42
N PHE A 110 3.00 -16.75 -3.41
CA PHE A 110 2.39 -16.23 -2.20
C PHE A 110 2.44 -17.26 -1.05
N CYS A 111 2.76 -16.76 0.14
CA CYS A 111 2.70 -17.49 1.40
C CYS A 111 2.48 -16.52 2.57
N GLU A 112 2.21 -17.04 3.76
CA GLU A 112 2.00 -16.22 4.97
C GLU A 112 3.22 -15.36 5.32
N GLU A 113 4.43 -15.84 5.06
CA GLU A 113 5.65 -15.05 5.24
C GLU A 113 5.69 -13.85 4.28
N ALA A 114 5.28 -14.04 3.01
CA ALA A 114 5.17 -12.95 2.04
C ALA A 114 4.14 -11.90 2.51
N ALA A 115 2.98 -12.34 3.02
CA ALA A 115 1.98 -11.45 3.59
C ALA A 115 2.55 -10.66 4.80
N LEU A 116 3.25 -11.35 5.70
CA LEU A 116 3.83 -10.75 6.90
C LEU A 116 4.87 -9.68 6.57
N VAL A 117 5.80 -9.95 5.64
CA VAL A 117 6.85 -8.97 5.28
C VAL A 117 6.24 -7.71 4.68
N TRP A 118 5.19 -7.82 3.87
CA TRP A 118 4.48 -6.66 3.34
C TRP A 118 3.73 -5.87 4.40
N ARG A 119 3.06 -6.53 5.35
CA ARG A 119 2.46 -5.84 6.50
C ARG A 119 3.52 -5.09 7.31
N CYS A 120 4.68 -5.70 7.54
CA CYS A 120 5.81 -5.06 8.22
C CYS A 120 6.37 -3.87 7.42
N ALA A 121 6.53 -4.00 6.11
CA ALA A 121 7.09 -2.97 5.25
C ALA A 121 6.18 -1.74 5.12
N LEU A 122 4.86 -1.94 5.06
CA LEU A 122 3.91 -0.83 4.95
C LEU A 122 3.66 -0.12 6.29
N LYS A 123 3.78 -0.85 7.41
CA LYS A 123 3.36 -0.38 8.74
C LYS A 123 3.98 0.96 9.17
N PRO A 124 5.30 1.20 9.11
CA PRO A 124 5.87 2.47 9.58
C PRO A 124 5.31 3.69 8.86
N GLY A 125 5.13 3.59 7.53
CA GLY A 125 4.58 4.67 6.74
C GLY A 125 3.08 4.88 6.97
N ILE A 126 2.31 3.80 7.17
CA ILE A 126 0.90 3.90 7.53
C ILE A 126 0.72 4.51 8.92
N ASP A 127 1.49 4.07 9.91
CA ASP A 127 1.47 4.62 11.27
C ASP A 127 1.83 6.12 11.24
N PHE A 128 2.86 6.49 10.47
CA PHE A 128 3.22 7.89 10.26
C PHE A 128 2.05 8.71 9.69
N MET A 129 1.43 8.24 8.60
CA MET A 129 0.32 8.94 7.97
C MET A 129 -0.92 9.02 8.88
N ASN A 130 -1.23 7.97 9.63
CA ASN A 130 -2.36 7.94 10.57
C ASN A 130 -2.14 8.84 11.79
N SER A 131 -0.88 9.01 12.21
CA SER A 131 -0.51 9.93 13.29
C SER A 131 -0.48 11.40 12.86
N TYR A 132 -0.53 11.67 11.55
CA TYR A 132 -0.39 13.01 11.01
C TYR A 132 -1.64 13.84 11.32
N LYS A 133 -1.47 14.83 12.19
CA LYS A 133 -2.50 15.82 12.50
C LYS A 133 -2.16 17.10 11.75
N ALA A 134 -3.12 17.62 11.01
CA ALA A 134 -3.02 18.92 10.36
C ALA A 134 -3.03 20.07 11.37
#